data_AF-A0A1Q3Y663-F1
#
_entry.id   AF-A0A1Q3Y663-F1
#
_cell.length_a   1.000
_cell.length_b   1.000
_cell.length_c   1.000
_cell.angle_alpha   90.00
_cell.angle_beta   90.00
_cell.angle_gamma   90.00
#
_symmetry.space_group_name_H-M   'P 1'
#
loop_
_entity.id
_entity.type
_entity.pdbx_description
1 polymer ?
#
loop_
_entity_poly.entity_id
_entity_poly.type
_entity_poly.pdbx_seq_one_letter_code
_entity_poly.pdbx_strand_id
1 'polypeptide(L)'
;MTRNSIDVASRVSPHLSALLRSRINNPECEQPVTLIAVRRFLGDLLPADFSEAERMHRFDIGESLLDELDALIEEFGASALAVDFTQAAASESLSRAIEAVINDENRENPPTLATIRDAILAGLGARMVGDGVLEDDEGDTLLAEIEALIEQFGADTLAEDFLRYE
;
A
#
# COMPACT_ATOMS: atom_id res chain seq x y z
N MET A 1 19.38 0.80 11.49
CA MET A 1 18.10 1.33 11.97
C MET A 1 17.24 1.64 10.74
N THR A 2 16.59 0.61 10.22
CA THR A 2 15.63 0.70 9.11
C THR A 2 14.27 0.34 9.71
N ARG A 3 13.71 1.27 10.48
CA ARG A 3 12.35 1.23 11.04
C ARG A 3 11.66 2.49 10.54
N ASN A 4 11.10 2.50 9.32
CA ASN A 4 10.32 3.66 8.92
C ASN A 4 9.33 3.50 7.75
N SER A 5 9.55 2.66 6.73
CA SER A 5 8.65 2.70 5.56
C SER A 5 7.20 2.28 5.86
N ILE A 6 6.97 1.34 6.79
CA ILE A 6 5.62 0.87 7.14
C ILE A 6 4.84 1.88 8.02
N ASP A 7 5.52 2.59 8.92
CA ASP A 7 4.87 3.64 9.74
C ASP A 7 4.43 4.82 8.86
N VAL A 8 5.21 5.09 7.81
CA VAL A 8 4.99 6.19 6.88
C VAL A 8 3.80 5.95 5.97
N ALA A 9 3.64 4.74 5.42
CA ALA A 9 2.46 4.42 4.61
C ALA A 9 1.14 4.46 5.42
N SER A 10 1.18 4.18 6.73
CA SER A 10 0.02 4.32 7.62
C SER A 10 -0.34 5.77 7.94
N ARG A 11 0.56 6.74 7.68
CA ARG A 11 0.32 8.17 7.86
C ARG A 11 -0.31 8.83 6.65
N VAL A 12 -0.47 8.09 5.55
CA VAL A 12 -1.00 8.59 4.28
C VAL A 12 -2.44 8.14 4.12
N SER A 13 -3.32 9.08 3.79
CA SER A 13 -4.71 8.82 3.51
C SER A 13 -4.87 7.89 2.30
N PRO A 14 -5.93 7.08 2.25
CA PRO A 14 -6.18 6.19 1.12
C PRO A 14 -6.24 6.95 -0.22
N HIS A 15 -6.69 8.20 -0.21
CA HIS A 15 -6.76 9.06 -1.39
C HIS A 15 -5.37 9.51 -1.84
N LEU A 16 -4.51 9.96 -0.92
CA LEU A 16 -3.15 10.36 -1.26
C LEU A 16 -2.31 9.16 -1.71
N SER A 17 -2.44 8.02 -1.03
CA SER A 17 -1.77 6.77 -1.43
C SER A 17 -2.18 6.34 -2.84
N ALA A 18 -3.48 6.34 -3.17
CA ALA A 18 -3.94 6.04 -4.53
C ALA A 18 -3.36 7.00 -5.59
N LEU A 19 -3.25 8.29 -5.26
CA LEU A 19 -2.69 9.30 -6.16
C LEU A 19 -1.17 9.12 -6.38
N LEU A 20 -0.42 8.88 -5.30
CA LEU A 20 1.00 8.56 -5.36
C LEU A 20 1.24 7.29 -6.20
N ARG A 21 0.41 6.24 -6.02
CA ARG A 21 0.46 5.00 -6.82
C ARG A 21 0.17 5.24 -8.29
N SER A 22 -0.86 6.03 -8.60
CA SER A 22 -1.19 6.39 -9.99
C SER A 22 -0.01 7.06 -10.69
N ARG A 23 0.74 7.87 -9.94
CA ARG A 23 1.94 8.55 -10.43
C ARG A 23 3.13 7.62 -10.63
N ILE A 24 3.38 6.71 -9.70
CA ILE A 24 4.48 5.73 -9.78
C ILE A 24 4.26 4.76 -10.95
N ASN A 25 3.03 4.27 -11.14
CA ASN A 25 2.68 3.32 -12.20
C ASN A 25 2.53 3.98 -13.58
N ASN A 26 2.68 5.31 -13.68
CA ASN A 26 2.58 5.99 -14.96
C ASN A 26 3.93 5.94 -15.69
N PRO A 27 4.05 5.24 -16.84
CA PRO A 27 5.30 5.16 -17.59
C PRO A 27 5.73 6.50 -18.20
N GLU A 28 4.83 7.48 -18.27
CA GLU A 28 5.12 8.84 -18.76
C GLU A 28 5.70 9.74 -17.65
N CYS A 29 5.75 9.27 -16.39
CA CYS A 29 6.31 10.02 -15.27
C CYS A 29 7.84 9.88 -15.22
N GLU A 30 8.53 11.01 -14.99
CA GLU A 30 9.95 10.99 -14.67
C GLU A 30 10.18 10.26 -13.34
N GLN A 31 10.83 9.10 -13.41
CA GLN A 31 11.19 8.30 -12.24
C GLN A 31 12.59 8.68 -11.73
N PRO A 32 12.82 8.71 -10.41
CA PRO A 32 11.88 8.33 -9.35
C PRO A 32 10.87 9.43 -9.00
N VAL A 33 9.62 9.05 -8.76
CA VAL A 33 8.56 9.98 -8.35
C VAL A 33 8.81 10.40 -6.90
N THR A 34 8.94 11.70 -6.65
CA THR A 34 9.14 12.29 -5.31
C THR A 34 7.89 13.03 -4.83
N LEU A 35 7.76 13.23 -3.51
CA LEU A 35 6.64 13.98 -2.93
C LEU A 35 6.50 15.39 -3.54
N ILE A 36 7.61 16.09 -3.78
CA ILE A 36 7.58 17.43 -4.38
C ILE A 36 7.09 17.41 -5.83
N ALA A 37 7.39 16.36 -6.60
CA ALA A 37 6.89 16.20 -7.96
C ALA A 37 5.37 15.99 -7.97
N VAL A 38 4.86 15.24 -7.00
CA VAL A 38 3.42 14.97 -6.84
C VAL A 38 2.68 16.22 -6.37
N ARG A 39 3.22 16.94 -5.38
CA ARG A 39 2.70 18.23 -4.92
C ARG A 39 2.61 19.25 -6.06
N ARG A 40 3.67 19.39 -6.85
CA ARG A 40 3.70 20.29 -8.00
C ARG A 40 2.63 19.91 -9.02
N PHE A 41 2.48 18.63 -9.32
CA PHE A 41 1.42 18.17 -10.20
C PHE A 41 0.02 18.49 -9.69
N LEU A 42 -0.25 18.25 -8.40
CA LEU A 42 -1.54 18.57 -7.78
C LEU A 42 -1.83 20.08 -7.85
N GLY A 43 -0.80 20.92 -7.65
CA GLY A 43 -0.90 22.37 -7.83
C GLY A 43 -1.18 22.80 -9.27
N ASP A 44 -0.55 22.15 -10.27
CA ASP A 44 -0.79 22.40 -11.70
C ASP A 44 -2.18 21.90 -12.17
N LEU A 45 -2.74 20.90 -11.50
CA LEU A 45 -4.05 20.29 -11.80
C LEU A 45 -5.27 21.08 -11.33
N LEU A 46 -5.07 22.20 -10.64
CA LEU A 46 -6.12 23.10 -10.15
C LEU A 46 -6.32 24.29 -11.12
N PRO A 47 -6.96 24.14 -12.29
CA PRO A 47 -7.35 25.28 -13.11
C PRO A 47 -8.46 26.11 -12.45
N ALA A 48 -8.42 27.42 -12.69
CA ALA A 48 -9.39 28.40 -12.19
C ALA A 48 -10.83 28.21 -12.74
N ASP A 49 -11.02 27.38 -13.76
CA ASP A 49 -12.22 27.32 -14.62
C ASP A 49 -13.32 26.33 -14.20
N PHE A 50 -13.23 25.66 -13.05
CA PHE A 50 -14.30 24.74 -12.61
C PHE A 50 -15.61 25.45 -12.25
N SER A 51 -16.76 24.78 -12.42
CA SER A 51 -18.05 25.30 -11.93
C SER A 51 -18.05 25.38 -10.39
N GLU A 52 -18.78 26.32 -9.77
CA GLU A 52 -18.78 26.52 -8.30
C GLU A 52 -19.08 25.25 -7.49
N ALA A 53 -19.96 24.37 -7.99
CA ALA A 53 -20.29 23.10 -7.32
C ALA A 53 -19.17 22.05 -7.45
N GLU A 54 -18.48 22.03 -8.59
CA GLU A 54 -17.34 21.12 -8.83
C GLU A 54 -16.06 21.64 -8.15
N ARG A 55 -15.96 22.97 -7.96
CA ARG A 55 -14.94 23.60 -7.11
C ARG A 55 -15.08 23.16 -5.67
N MET A 56 -16.25 23.27 -5.03
CA MET A 56 -16.39 22.96 -3.61
C MET A 56 -15.93 21.53 -3.26
N HIS A 57 -16.39 20.52 -3.99
CA HIS A 57 -16.00 19.14 -3.69
C HIS A 57 -14.55 18.79 -4.06
N ARG A 58 -14.01 19.35 -5.15
CA ARG A 58 -12.64 19.04 -5.59
C ARG A 58 -11.59 19.89 -4.84
N PHE A 59 -11.91 21.12 -4.44
CA PHE A 59 -11.02 21.96 -3.64
C PHE A 59 -10.91 21.45 -2.20
N ASP A 60 -12.00 21.03 -1.55
CA ASP A 60 -11.90 20.43 -0.20
C ASP A 60 -10.96 19.22 -0.19
N ILE A 61 -11.07 18.35 -1.20
CA ILE A 61 -10.20 17.18 -1.35
C ILE A 61 -8.78 17.61 -1.77
N GLY A 62 -8.64 18.55 -2.70
CA GLY A 62 -7.34 19.02 -3.20
C GLY A 62 -6.52 19.81 -2.17
N GLU A 63 -7.17 20.67 -1.38
CA GLU A 63 -6.55 21.41 -0.27
C GLU A 63 -6.14 20.44 0.83
N SER A 64 -7.00 19.48 1.20
CA SER A 64 -6.64 18.44 2.17
C SER A 64 -5.49 17.55 1.69
N LEU A 65 -5.43 17.18 0.42
CA LEU A 65 -4.33 16.38 -0.14
C LEU A 65 -3.02 17.17 -0.27
N LEU A 66 -3.10 18.46 -0.59
CA LEU A 66 -1.93 19.34 -0.64
C LEU A 66 -1.37 19.60 0.76
N ASP A 67 -2.25 19.84 1.74
CA ASP A 67 -1.87 20.03 3.15
C ASP A 67 -1.25 18.75 3.71
N GLU A 68 -1.85 17.59 3.40
CA GLU A 68 -1.28 16.29 3.74
C GLU A 68 0.09 16.06 3.08
N LEU A 69 0.26 16.38 1.79
CA LEU A 69 1.56 16.33 1.11
C LEU A 69 2.58 17.29 1.71
N ASP A 70 2.18 18.52 2.04
CA ASP A 70 3.04 19.51 2.68
C ASP A 70 3.51 19.01 4.05
N ALA A 71 2.61 18.42 4.86
CA ALA A 71 2.98 17.80 6.14
C ALA A 71 3.99 16.65 5.96
N LEU A 72 3.79 15.77 4.97
CA LEU A 72 4.73 14.69 4.67
C LEU A 72 6.08 15.22 4.14
N ILE A 73 6.07 16.31 3.37
CA ILE A 73 7.30 16.95 2.86
C ILE A 73 8.07 17.65 3.98
N GLU A 74 7.38 18.28 4.94
CA GLU A 74 7.99 18.87 6.12
C GLU A 74 8.61 17.81 7.03
N GLU A 75 7.96 16.65 7.18
CA GLU A 75 8.41 15.57 8.06
C GLU A 75 9.50 14.69 7.44
N PHE A 76 9.36 14.29 6.17
CA PHE A 76 10.25 13.33 5.50
C PHE A 76 11.15 13.94 4.42
N GLY A 77 10.91 15.20 4.06
CA GLY A 77 11.67 15.94 3.07
C GLY A 77 11.08 15.87 1.66
N ALA A 78 11.27 16.95 0.91
CA ALA A 78 10.78 17.11 -0.47
C ALA A 78 11.28 16.04 -1.45
N SER A 79 12.48 15.49 -1.20
CA SER A 79 13.10 14.44 -2.02
C SER A 79 12.67 13.02 -1.63
N ALA A 80 11.78 12.85 -0.66
CA ALA A 80 11.29 11.54 -0.27
C ALA A 80 10.55 10.88 -1.45
N LEU A 81 10.76 9.58 -1.62
CA LEU A 81 10.23 8.83 -2.75
C LEU A 81 8.76 8.51 -2.49
N ALA A 82 7.89 8.78 -3.46
CA ALA A 82 6.46 8.48 -3.34
C ALA A 82 6.20 6.99 -3.06
N VAL A 83 7.08 6.10 -3.52
CA VAL A 83 6.93 4.65 -3.35
C VAL A 83 6.88 4.24 -1.87
N ASP A 84 7.66 4.89 -1.00
CA ASP A 84 7.70 4.61 0.44
C ASP A 84 6.36 4.94 1.15
N PHE A 85 5.56 5.82 0.57
CA PHE A 85 4.26 6.26 1.11
C PHE A 85 3.08 5.46 0.52
N THR A 86 3.37 4.50 -0.37
CA THR A 86 2.37 3.71 -1.09
C THR A 86 2.42 2.22 -0.80
N GLN A 87 3.38 1.76 0.00
CA GLN A 87 3.42 0.39 0.49
C GLN A 87 2.22 0.16 1.41
N ALA A 88 1.14 -0.38 0.86
CA ALA A 88 0.09 -0.97 1.67
C ALA A 88 0.73 -2.19 2.36
N ALA A 89 1.13 -2.05 3.63
CA ALA A 89 1.56 -3.20 4.40
C ALA A 89 0.38 -4.17 4.54
N ALA A 90 0.68 -5.47 4.51
CA ALA A 90 -0.31 -6.49 4.85
C ALA A 90 -0.84 -6.22 6.27
N SER A 91 -2.11 -6.56 6.51
CA SER A 91 -2.65 -6.61 7.87
C SER A 91 -1.80 -7.52 8.75
N GLU A 92 -1.94 -7.42 10.07
CA GLU A 92 -1.22 -8.33 10.98
C GLU A 92 -1.55 -9.80 10.69
N SER A 93 -2.83 -10.09 10.43
CA SER A 93 -3.33 -11.41 10.06
C SER A 93 -2.67 -11.92 8.79
N LEU A 94 -2.62 -11.08 7.74
CA LEU A 94 -2.00 -11.44 6.47
C LEU A 94 -0.47 -11.50 6.57
N SER A 95 0.15 -10.65 7.38
CA SER A 95 1.59 -10.70 7.69
C SER A 95 1.94 -12.03 8.36
N ARG A 96 1.15 -12.50 9.34
CA ARG A 96 1.33 -13.82 9.96
C ARG A 96 1.15 -14.96 8.96
N ALA A 97 0.20 -14.83 8.02
CA ALA A 97 0.01 -15.83 6.97
C ALA A 97 1.20 -15.86 5.99
N ILE A 98 1.69 -14.69 5.59
CA ILE A 98 2.89 -14.54 4.75
C ILE A 98 4.10 -15.15 5.46
N GLU A 99 4.29 -14.84 6.73
CA GLU A 99 5.39 -15.37 7.55
C GLU A 99 5.31 -16.90 7.71
N ALA A 100 4.12 -17.46 7.91
CA ALA A 100 3.92 -18.90 7.98
C ALA A 100 4.33 -19.61 6.68
N VAL A 101 4.11 -18.98 5.52
CA VAL A 101 4.51 -19.53 4.21
C VAL A 101 6.00 -19.30 3.94
N ILE A 102 6.57 -18.19 4.39
CA ILE A 102 8.01 -17.89 4.26
C ILE A 102 8.85 -18.83 5.11
N ASN A 103 8.41 -19.12 6.34
CA ASN A 103 9.07 -20.04 7.25
C ASN A 103 8.83 -21.52 6.91
N ASP A 104 8.13 -21.84 5.82
CA ASP A 104 8.01 -23.21 5.35
C ASP A 104 9.35 -23.68 4.75
N GLU A 105 10.06 -24.50 5.53
CA GLU A 105 11.39 -25.02 5.22
C GLU A 105 11.45 -25.84 3.90
N ASN A 106 10.30 -26.22 3.34
CA ASN A 106 10.24 -26.97 2.08
C ASN A 106 10.25 -26.07 0.83
N ARG A 107 10.24 -24.74 0.96
CA ARG A 107 10.26 -23.83 -0.20
C ARG A 107 11.67 -23.49 -0.65
N GLU A 108 11.91 -23.62 -1.95
CA GLU A 108 13.19 -23.27 -2.59
C GLU A 108 13.29 -21.78 -2.98
N ASN A 109 12.16 -21.07 -3.06
CA ASN A 109 12.09 -19.67 -3.49
C ASN A 109 11.17 -18.84 -2.57
N PRO A 110 11.45 -17.52 -2.42
CA PRO A 110 10.58 -16.63 -1.67
C PRO A 110 9.17 -16.60 -2.29
N PRO A 111 8.10 -16.64 -1.48
CA PRO A 111 6.74 -16.69 -1.97
C PRO A 111 6.30 -15.35 -2.58
N THR A 112 5.56 -15.42 -3.68
CA THR A 112 4.89 -14.27 -4.30
C THR A 112 3.47 -14.09 -3.75
N LEU A 113 2.83 -12.93 -3.99
CA LEU A 113 1.43 -12.74 -3.60
C LEU A 113 0.50 -13.82 -4.17
N ALA A 114 0.72 -14.25 -5.42
CA ALA A 114 0.00 -15.37 -6.02
C ALA A 114 0.13 -16.67 -5.22
N THR A 115 1.34 -16.90 -4.70
CA THR A 115 1.67 -18.07 -3.88
C THR A 115 0.92 -18.05 -2.56
N ILE A 116 0.86 -16.89 -1.91
CA ILE A 116 0.13 -16.73 -0.64
C ILE A 116 -1.37 -16.95 -0.87
N ARG A 117 -1.94 -16.39 -1.94
CA ARG A 117 -3.33 -16.65 -2.33
C ARG A 117 -3.61 -18.14 -2.54
N ASP A 118 -2.73 -18.83 -3.27
CA ASP A 118 -2.89 -20.28 -3.51
C ASP A 118 -2.83 -21.08 -2.20
N ALA A 119 -1.94 -20.72 -1.28
CA ALA A 119 -1.88 -21.32 0.04
C ALA A 119 -3.16 -21.07 0.86
N ILE A 120 -3.69 -19.83 0.84
CA ILE A 120 -4.97 -19.49 1.50
C ILE A 120 -6.11 -20.33 0.91
N LEU A 121 -6.21 -20.44 -0.42
CA LEU A 121 -7.20 -21.28 -1.10
C LEU A 121 -7.03 -22.78 -0.82
N ALA A 122 -5.78 -23.23 -0.60
CA ALA A 122 -5.46 -24.60 -0.19
C ALA A 122 -5.80 -24.87 1.30
N GLY A 123 -6.32 -23.88 2.03
CA GLY A 123 -6.77 -24.03 3.41
C GLY A 123 -5.78 -23.54 4.47
N LEU A 124 -4.78 -22.73 4.10
CA LEU A 124 -3.87 -22.11 5.08
C LEU A 124 -4.63 -21.33 6.15
N GLY A 125 -5.65 -20.55 5.77
CA GLY A 125 -6.47 -19.78 6.72
C GLY A 125 -7.12 -20.69 7.78
N ALA A 126 -7.81 -21.75 7.35
CA ALA A 126 -8.42 -22.71 8.26
C ALA A 126 -7.40 -23.45 9.15
N ARG A 127 -6.20 -23.73 8.63
CA ARG A 127 -5.11 -24.31 9.41
C ARG A 127 -4.62 -23.36 10.50
N MET A 128 -4.44 -22.09 10.17
CA MET A 128 -3.97 -21.06 11.12
C MET A 128 -5.02 -20.77 12.20
N VAL A 129 -6.31 -20.79 11.85
CA VAL A 129 -7.42 -20.73 12.82
C VAL A 129 -7.39 -21.94 13.75
N GLY A 130 -7.20 -23.15 13.20
CA GLY A 130 -7.09 -24.38 13.99
C GLY A 130 -5.87 -24.43 14.91
N ASP A 131 -4.79 -23.75 14.55
CA ASP A 131 -3.56 -23.62 15.36
C ASP A 131 -3.67 -22.52 16.43
N GLY A 132 -4.75 -21.71 16.39
CA GLY A 132 -4.96 -20.58 17.30
C GLY A 132 -4.12 -19.35 16.97
N VAL A 133 -3.57 -19.28 15.74
CA VAL A 133 -2.79 -18.13 15.24
C VAL A 133 -3.71 -17.02 14.74
N LEU A 134 -4.89 -17.38 14.21
CA LEU A 134 -5.91 -16.46 13.71
C LEU A 134 -7.28 -16.78 14.30
N GLU A 135 -8.16 -15.77 14.32
CA GLU A 135 -9.59 -15.91 14.59
C GLU A 135 -10.35 -16.38 13.34
N ASP A 136 -11.53 -16.97 13.52
CA ASP A 136 -12.36 -17.53 12.42
C ASP A 136 -12.69 -16.46 11.37
N ASP A 137 -13.10 -15.26 11.81
CA ASP A 137 -13.38 -14.11 10.94
C ASP A 137 -12.11 -13.57 10.23
N GLU A 138 -10.92 -13.75 10.82
CA GLU A 138 -9.66 -13.34 10.17
C GLU A 138 -9.31 -14.28 9.01
N GLY A 139 -9.54 -15.58 9.16
CA GLY A 139 -9.29 -16.57 8.11
C GLY A 139 -10.03 -16.28 6.80
N ASP A 140 -11.29 -15.83 6.90
CA ASP A 140 -12.13 -15.47 5.74
C ASP A 140 -11.74 -14.14 5.10
N THR A 141 -11.19 -13.19 5.87
CA THR A 141 -10.80 -11.87 5.37
C THR A 141 -9.43 -11.86 4.67
N LEU A 142 -8.55 -12.82 4.99
CA LEU A 142 -7.25 -12.98 4.34
C LEU A 142 -7.34 -13.08 2.80
N LEU A 143 -8.32 -13.84 2.30
CA LEU A 143 -8.47 -14.05 0.86
C LEU A 143 -8.83 -12.74 0.14
N ALA A 144 -9.78 -11.98 0.70
CA ALA A 144 -10.18 -10.70 0.13
C ALA A 144 -9.02 -9.69 0.14
N GLU A 145 -8.22 -9.68 1.20
CA GLU A 145 -7.07 -8.78 1.31
C GLU A 145 -5.94 -9.14 0.34
N ILE A 146 -5.57 -10.41 0.23
CA ILE A 146 -4.52 -10.84 -0.72
C ILE A 146 -4.96 -10.61 -2.17
N GLU A 147 -6.25 -10.79 -2.48
CA GLU A 147 -6.79 -10.47 -3.81
C GLU A 147 -6.67 -8.97 -4.09
N ALA A 148 -7.02 -8.10 -3.13
CA ALA A 148 -6.84 -6.66 -3.27
C ALA A 148 -5.36 -6.27 -3.48
N LEU A 149 -4.43 -6.91 -2.77
CA LEU A 149 -2.98 -6.70 -2.96
C LEU A 149 -2.50 -7.19 -4.33
N ILE A 150 -2.99 -8.35 -4.81
CA ILE A 150 -2.64 -8.87 -6.14
C ILE A 150 -3.18 -7.95 -7.24
N GLU A 151 -4.42 -7.47 -7.11
CA GLU A 151 -4.99 -6.48 -8.03
C GLU A 151 -4.20 -5.17 -8.01
N GLN A 152 -3.67 -4.78 -6.84
CA GLN A 152 -2.90 -3.56 -6.68
C GLN A 152 -1.46 -3.66 -7.20
N PHE A 153 -0.73 -4.69 -6.82
CA PHE A 153 0.72 -4.80 -6.96
C PHE A 153 1.15 -5.86 -7.96
N GLY A 154 0.23 -6.70 -8.43
CA GLY A 154 0.52 -7.81 -9.34
C GLY A 154 0.81 -9.11 -8.60
N ALA A 155 0.46 -10.22 -9.25
CA ALA A 155 0.54 -11.56 -8.67
C ALA A 155 2.00 -12.05 -8.47
N ASP A 156 2.92 -11.54 -9.28
CA ASP A 156 4.35 -11.91 -9.29
C ASP A 156 5.20 -11.17 -8.25
N THR A 157 4.61 -10.23 -7.52
CA THR A 157 5.33 -9.44 -6.51
C THR A 157 5.64 -10.31 -5.28
N LEU A 158 6.83 -10.13 -4.70
CA LEU A 158 7.28 -10.89 -3.53
C LEU A 158 6.43 -10.54 -2.31
N ALA A 159 5.94 -11.55 -1.60
CA ALA A 159 5.09 -11.35 -0.41
C ALA A 159 5.87 -10.77 0.78
N GLU A 160 7.18 -11.03 0.86
CA GLU A 160 8.05 -10.49 1.92
C GLU A 160 8.12 -8.95 1.93
N ASP A 161 7.88 -8.29 0.79
CA ASP A 161 7.87 -6.81 0.71
C ASP A 161 6.70 -6.20 1.50
N PHE A 162 5.66 -7.00 1.76
CA PHE A 162 4.45 -6.60 2.47
C PHE A 162 4.45 -6.99 3.95
N LEU A 163 5.49 -7.71 4.42
CA LEU A 163 5.60 -8.13 5.81
C LEU A 163 5.77 -6.94 6.74
N ARG A 164 4.88 -6.85 7.74
CA ARG A 164 5.06 -5.97 8.88
C ARG A 164 5.95 -6.64 9.94
N TYR A 165 7.19 -6.20 10.06
CA TYR A 165 8.01 -6.50 11.24
C TYR A 165 7.55 -5.61 12.40
N GLU A 166 6.73 -6.17 13.29
CA GLU A 166 6.43 -5.58 14.62
C GLU A 166 7.54 -5.86 15.64
#